data_AF-A0A9P0H5T2-F1
#
_entry.id   AF-A0A9P0H5T2-F1
#
_cell.length_a   1.000
_cell.length_b   1.000
_cell.length_c   1.000
_cell.angle_alpha   90.00
_cell.angle_beta   90.00
_cell.angle_gamma   90.00
#
_symmetry.space_group_name_H-M   'P 1'
#
loop_
_entity.id
_entity.type
_entity.pdbx_description
1 polymer ?
#
loop_
_entity_poly.entity_id
_entity_poly.type
_entity_poly.pdbx_seq_one_letter_code
_entity_poly.pdbx_strand_id
1 'polypeptide(L)'
;MLGPLKAQRKVLSAVAASTLIEAGFDSSYDTALETLVEILQSIIVEIGNSSRAYCELAGRTEPLFADVLLALVNLGLHISDLERFAKRANSIVIPAPTTSVPAKQLGILQAGVKPSHPSHIPAHLPVFPDPHAYIRTPTHKQPVTEYEAIREKSAIQKRDIERALNKFETKINDTDSLFLSPDTIFPGLYRISKVYVFFKLKFI
;
A
#
# COMPACT_ATOMS: atom_id res chain seq x y z
N MET A 1 2.07 1.17 3.50
CA MET A 1 3.14 1.32 4.50
C MET A 1 3.68 2.77 4.60
N LEU A 2 2.87 3.81 4.34
CA LEU A 2 3.32 5.24 4.28
C LEU A 2 2.81 6.12 5.44
N GLY A 3 2.08 5.54 6.41
CA GLY A 3 1.47 6.27 7.52
C GLY A 3 2.43 6.96 8.49
N PRO A 4 3.48 6.29 9.01
CA PRO A 4 4.31 6.87 10.07
C PRO A 4 5.23 8.00 9.58
N LEU A 5 5.73 7.92 8.35
CA LEU A 5 6.60 8.93 7.75
C LEU A 5 5.90 10.30 7.60
N LYS A 6 4.60 10.29 7.24
CA LYS A 6 3.83 11.53 7.07
C LYS A 6 3.58 12.25 8.40
N ALA A 7 3.43 11.52 9.50
CA ALA A 7 3.23 12.10 10.82
C ALA A 7 4.51 12.78 11.35
N GLN A 8 5.67 12.14 11.19
CA GLN A 8 6.96 12.69 11.59
C GLN A 8 7.32 13.94 10.78
N ARG A 9 7.03 13.93 9.48
CA ARG A 9 7.23 15.10 8.61
C ARG A 9 6.41 16.31 9.03
N LYS A 10 5.18 16.11 9.51
CA LYS A 10 4.36 17.21 10.07
C LYS A 10 4.99 17.84 11.30
N VAL A 11 5.64 17.04 12.15
CA VAL A 11 6.37 17.56 13.31
C VAL A 11 7.56 18.41 12.85
N LEU A 12 8.35 17.92 11.89
CA LEU A 12 9.47 18.70 11.34
C LEU A 12 9.02 20.02 10.70
N SER A 13 7.89 20.00 9.98
CA SER A 13 7.27 21.21 9.43
C SER A 13 6.84 22.19 10.52
N ALA A 14 6.24 21.69 11.61
CA ALA A 14 5.91 22.51 12.77
C ALA A 14 7.18 23.13 13.40
N VAL A 15 8.27 22.37 13.53
CA VAL A 15 9.57 22.87 14.05
C VAL A 15 10.12 23.98 13.17
N ALA A 16 10.14 23.78 11.86
CA ALA A 16 10.60 24.80 10.91
C ALA A 16 9.75 26.07 11.01
N ALA A 17 8.41 25.93 11.03
CA ALA A 17 7.49 27.05 11.15
C ALA A 17 7.64 27.80 12.49
N SER A 18 7.76 27.09 13.61
CA SER A 18 8.00 27.70 14.92
C SER A 18 9.31 28.47 14.95
N THR A 19 10.38 27.94 14.33
CA THR A 19 11.67 28.64 14.25
C THR A 19 11.57 29.92 13.41
N LEU A 20 10.79 29.92 12.33
CA LEU A 20 10.55 31.12 11.52
C LEU A 20 9.72 32.18 12.27
N ILE A 21 8.72 31.75 13.05
CA ILE A 21 7.94 32.65 13.90
C ILE A 21 8.84 33.25 14.99
N GLU A 22 9.70 32.45 15.63
CA GLU A 22 10.69 32.93 16.60
C GLU A 22 11.67 33.95 15.99
N ALA A 23 12.01 33.80 14.70
CA ALA A 23 12.84 34.74 13.97
C ALA A 23 12.09 36.01 13.50
N GLY A 24 10.76 36.08 13.69
CA GLY A 24 9.94 37.26 13.37
C GLY A 24 9.38 37.29 11.94
N PHE A 25 9.28 36.15 11.26
CA PHE A 25 8.65 36.08 9.94
C PHE A 25 7.12 35.93 10.05
N ASP A 26 6.38 36.81 9.38
CA ASP A 26 4.90 36.78 9.36
C ASP A 26 4.33 35.82 8.30
N SER A 27 5.05 35.58 7.20
CA SER A 27 4.59 34.71 6.11
C SER A 27 5.76 34.00 5.43
N SER A 28 5.48 32.82 4.85
CA SER A 28 6.45 32.04 4.08
C SER A 28 5.75 31.34 2.91
N TYR A 29 6.52 31.04 1.85
CA TYR A 29 6.03 30.22 0.74
C TYR A 29 6.05 28.75 1.15
N ASP A 30 5.01 28.00 0.79
CA ASP A 30 4.87 26.58 1.14
C ASP A 30 6.05 25.75 0.62
N THR A 31 6.50 26.02 -0.61
CA THR A 31 7.67 25.35 -1.20
C THR A 31 8.98 25.66 -0.47
N ALA A 32 9.13 26.89 0.06
CA ALA A 32 10.31 27.26 0.84
C ALA A 32 10.31 26.57 2.21
N LEU A 33 9.14 26.43 2.83
CA LEU A 33 9.00 25.69 4.09
C LEU A 33 9.28 24.19 3.89
N GLU A 34 8.75 23.59 2.81
CA GLU A 34 9.01 22.18 2.50
C GLU A 34 10.50 21.91 2.22
N THR A 35 11.16 22.77 1.47
CA THR A 35 12.60 22.64 1.20
C THR A 35 13.44 22.80 2.47
N LEU A 36 13.07 23.71 3.36
CA LEU A 36 13.72 23.85 4.67
C LEU A 36 13.55 22.58 5.53
N VAL A 37 12.39 21.94 5.48
CA VAL A 37 12.16 20.65 6.17
C VAL A 37 13.05 19.54 5.61
N GLU A 38 13.24 19.48 4.29
CA GLU A 38 14.16 18.51 3.67
C GLU A 38 15.62 18.76 4.08
N ILE A 39 16.04 20.03 4.12
CA ILE A 39 17.39 20.40 4.57
C ILE A 39 17.58 20.03 6.05
N LEU A 40 16.60 20.33 6.91
CA LEU A 40 16.65 19.99 8.33
C LEU A 40 16.77 18.46 8.53
N GLN A 41 15.95 17.69 7.81
CA GLN A 41 16.03 16.23 7.84
C GLN A 41 17.40 15.73 7.36
N SER A 42 17.94 16.32 6.29
CA SER A 42 19.24 15.94 5.73
C SER A 42 20.37 16.18 6.73
N ILE A 43 20.35 17.30 7.45
CA ILE A 43 21.35 17.60 8.50
C ILE A 43 21.29 16.57 9.63
N ILE A 44 20.08 16.20 10.10
CA ILE A 44 19.93 15.21 11.18
C ILE A 44 20.48 13.85 10.73
N VAL A 45 20.19 13.43 9.50
CA VAL A 45 20.70 12.19 8.92
C VAL A 45 22.22 12.24 8.78
N GLU A 46 22.78 13.34 8.32
CA GLU A 46 24.22 13.50 8.13
C GLU A 46 24.99 13.47 9.45
N ILE A 47 24.47 14.11 10.50
CA ILE A 47 25.03 14.01 11.86
C ILE A 47 25.03 12.55 12.32
N GLY A 48 23.93 11.82 12.10
CA GLY A 48 23.81 10.41 12.46
C GLY A 48 24.80 9.52 11.70
N ASN A 49 24.91 9.70 10.39
CA ASN A 49 25.83 8.96 9.53
C ASN A 49 27.29 9.22 9.91
N SER A 50 27.65 10.49 10.11
CA SER A 50 28.99 10.89 10.55
C SER A 50 29.33 10.31 11.93
N SER A 51 28.42 10.43 12.89
CA SER A 51 28.60 9.88 14.25
C SER A 51 28.80 8.37 14.22
N ARG A 52 28.04 7.66 13.36
CA ARG A 52 28.18 6.23 13.15
C ARG A 52 29.54 5.88 12.53
N ALA A 53 29.99 6.62 11.53
CA ALA A 53 31.29 6.39 10.90
C ALA A 53 32.44 6.54 11.92
N TYR A 54 32.40 7.55 12.80
CA TYR A 54 33.41 7.71 13.87
C TYR A 54 33.34 6.60 14.91
N CYS A 55 32.13 6.15 15.27
CA CYS A 55 31.93 5.03 16.17
C CYS A 55 32.52 3.72 15.59
N GLU A 56 32.24 3.44 14.31
CA GLU A 56 32.74 2.26 13.59
C GLU A 56 34.26 2.29 13.45
N LEU A 57 34.87 3.45 13.20
CA LEU A 57 36.32 3.63 13.18
C LEU A 57 36.97 3.29 14.54
N ALA A 58 36.27 3.52 15.64
CA ALA A 58 36.71 3.14 16.98
C ALA A 58 36.42 1.68 17.33
N GLY A 59 35.88 0.87 16.41
CA GLY A 59 35.52 -0.53 16.63
C GLY A 59 34.30 -0.73 17.53
N ARG A 60 33.51 0.33 17.78
CA ARG A 60 32.30 0.29 18.59
C ARG A 60 31.06 0.18 17.70
N THR A 61 29.97 -0.32 18.27
CA THR A 61 28.65 -0.37 17.62
C THR A 61 27.71 0.72 18.12
N GLU A 62 27.98 1.30 19.29
CA GLU A 62 27.17 2.33 19.92
C GLU A 62 27.90 3.69 19.93
N PRO A 63 27.33 4.72 19.29
CA PRO A 63 27.93 6.04 19.26
C PRO A 63 27.89 6.68 20.65
N LEU A 64 29.04 7.22 21.07
CA LEU A 64 29.20 7.98 22.29
C LEU A 64 28.99 9.47 22.01
N PHE A 65 28.81 10.25 23.07
CA PHE A 65 28.70 11.70 22.97
C PHE A 65 29.89 12.33 22.21
N ALA A 66 31.11 11.81 22.39
CA ALA A 66 32.30 12.30 21.70
C ALA A 66 32.24 12.13 20.17
N ASP A 67 31.60 11.06 19.67
CA ASP A 67 31.44 10.81 18.24
C ASP A 67 30.47 11.83 17.60
N VAL A 68 29.37 12.11 18.32
CA VAL A 68 28.38 13.12 17.92
C VAL A 68 28.99 14.52 17.97
N LEU A 69 29.80 14.80 18.99
CA LEU A 69 30.51 16.06 19.11
C LEU A 69 31.47 16.26 17.92
N LEU A 70 32.24 15.24 17.56
CA LEU A 70 33.14 15.31 16.42
C LEU A 70 32.36 15.51 15.10
N ALA A 71 31.22 14.84 14.93
CA ALA A 71 30.34 15.04 13.79
C ALA A 71 29.81 16.49 13.68
N LEU A 72 29.38 17.08 14.80
CA LEU A 72 28.93 18.48 14.85
C LEU A 72 30.05 19.45 14.48
N VAL A 73 31.24 19.27 15.06
CA VAL A 73 32.41 20.12 14.78
C VAL A 73 32.81 20.03 13.31
N ASN A 74 32.80 18.83 12.72
CA ASN A 74 33.13 18.65 11.30
C ASN A 74 32.10 19.25 10.34
N LEU A 75 30.83 19.35 10.76
CA LEU A 75 29.78 20.07 10.05
C LEU A 75 29.83 21.60 10.28
N GLY A 76 30.76 22.10 11.10
CA GLY A 76 30.87 23.51 11.45
C GLY A 76 29.84 23.99 12.47
N LEU A 77 29.21 23.07 13.22
CA LEU A 77 28.23 23.39 14.27
C LEU A 77 28.93 23.39 15.64
N HIS A 78 29.11 24.57 16.22
CA HIS A 78 29.76 24.72 17.52
C HIS A 78 28.79 24.51 18.68
N ILE A 79 29.22 23.77 19.72
CA ILE A 79 28.40 23.54 20.94
C ILE A 79 28.01 24.86 21.61
N SER A 80 28.89 25.86 21.59
CA SER A 80 28.64 27.16 22.21
C SER A 80 27.40 27.84 21.66
N ASP A 81 27.11 27.68 20.37
CA ASP A 81 25.91 28.23 19.74
C ASP A 81 24.67 27.42 20.12
N LEU A 82 24.81 26.11 20.30
CA LEU A 82 23.73 25.26 20.81
C LEU A 82 23.35 25.63 22.25
N GLU A 83 24.35 25.92 23.11
CA GLU A 83 24.09 26.36 24.49
C GLU A 83 23.39 27.73 24.52
N ARG A 84 23.79 28.66 23.66
CA ARG A 84 23.11 29.95 23.49
C ARG A 84 21.68 29.76 23.00
N PHE A 85 21.48 28.89 22.01
CA PHE A 85 20.16 28.56 21.48
C PHE A 85 19.27 27.93 22.56
N ALA A 86 19.81 27.07 23.43
CA ALA A 86 19.08 26.43 24.51
C ALA A 86 18.60 27.41 25.60
N LYS A 87 19.32 28.53 25.82
CA LYS A 87 18.99 29.54 26.84
C LYS A 87 17.98 30.60 26.37
N ARG A 88 17.44 30.49 25.16
CA ARG A 88 16.51 31.49 24.61
C ARG A 88 15.17 31.52 25.37
N ALA A 89 14.63 32.71 25.56
CA ALA A 89 13.40 32.92 26.32
C ALA A 89 12.10 32.61 25.54
N ASN A 90 12.13 32.72 24.20
CA ASN A 90 10.96 32.60 23.33
C ASN A 90 10.79 31.19 22.74
N SER A 91 11.04 30.13 23.51
CA SER A 91 10.95 28.76 22.97
C SER A 91 9.49 28.34 22.79
N ILE A 92 9.06 28.17 21.54
CA ILE A 92 7.78 27.52 21.24
C ILE A 92 7.98 26.01 21.43
N VAL A 93 7.27 25.41 22.38
CA VAL A 93 7.35 23.96 22.67
C VAL A 93 6.39 23.21 21.76
N ILE A 94 6.93 22.32 20.94
CA ILE A 94 6.13 21.47 20.05
C ILE A 94 5.80 20.16 20.77
N PRO A 95 4.52 19.77 20.85
CA PRO A 95 4.13 18.52 21.50
C PRO A 95 4.70 17.32 20.75
N ALA A 96 5.14 16.31 21.50
CA ALA A 96 5.71 15.09 20.94
C ALA A 96 4.69 14.36 20.03
N PRO A 97 5.14 13.75 18.92
CA PRO A 97 4.26 12.98 18.05
C PRO A 97 3.62 11.83 18.84
N THR A 98 2.29 11.74 18.81
CA THR A 98 1.57 10.62 19.40
C THR A 98 1.83 9.35 18.58
N THR A 99 2.51 8.37 19.18
CA THR A 99 2.68 7.06 18.57
C THR A 99 1.32 6.38 18.51
N SER A 100 0.79 6.15 17.29
CA SER A 100 -0.38 5.31 17.10
C SER A 100 -0.04 3.89 17.56
N VAL A 101 -0.60 3.47 18.70
CA VAL A 101 -0.50 2.07 19.13
C VAL A 101 -1.15 1.24 18.02
N PRO A 102 -0.45 0.26 17.40
CA PRO A 102 -1.08 -0.57 16.41
C PRO A 102 -2.27 -1.27 17.06
N ALA A 103 -3.43 -1.20 16.42
CA ALA A 103 -4.61 -1.90 16.90
C ALA A 103 -4.23 -3.38 17.04
N LYS A 104 -4.32 -3.90 18.27
CA LYS A 104 -4.10 -5.31 18.56
C LYS A 104 -5.03 -6.09 17.64
N GLN A 105 -4.48 -6.80 16.66
CA GLN A 105 -5.26 -7.68 15.80
C GLN A 105 -5.97 -8.65 16.73
N LEU A 106 -7.31 -8.55 16.79
CA LEU A 106 -8.13 -9.51 17.48
C LEU A 106 -7.81 -10.87 16.87
N GLY A 107 -7.38 -11.80 17.72
CA GLY A 107 -6.94 -13.13 17.29
C GLY A 107 -8.00 -13.75 16.39
N ILE A 108 -7.58 -14.21 15.22
CA ILE A 108 -8.41 -15.01 14.33
C ILE A 108 -8.95 -16.18 15.17
N LEU A 109 -10.24 -16.47 15.00
CA LEU A 109 -10.91 -17.63 15.60
C LEU A 109 -10.01 -18.85 15.40
N GLN A 110 -9.51 -19.43 16.50
CA GLN A 110 -8.72 -20.65 16.43
C GLN A 110 -9.66 -21.80 16.09
N ALA A 111 -9.48 -22.41 14.92
CA ALA A 111 -10.23 -23.57 14.48
C ALA A 111 -9.44 -24.85 14.83
N GLY A 112 -9.86 -25.55 15.88
CA GLY A 112 -9.29 -26.85 16.24
C GLY A 112 -8.04 -26.80 17.12
N VAL A 113 -7.53 -27.99 17.45
CA VAL A 113 -6.35 -28.19 18.30
C VAL A 113 -5.10 -27.98 17.44
N LYS A 114 -4.25 -27.00 17.81
CA LYS A 114 -2.95 -26.82 17.16
C LYS A 114 -2.06 -28.03 17.49
N PRO A 115 -1.63 -28.83 16.51
CA PRO A 115 -0.68 -29.90 16.78
C PRO A 115 0.61 -29.29 17.32
N SER A 116 1.17 -29.90 18.38
CA SER A 116 2.49 -29.54 18.88
C SER A 116 3.56 -29.85 17.83
N HIS A 117 4.69 -29.16 17.93
CA HIS A 117 5.84 -29.43 17.08
C HIS A 117 6.24 -30.91 17.18
N PRO A 118 6.41 -31.61 16.04
CA PRO A 118 7.02 -32.93 15.99
C PRO A 118 8.39 -32.96 16.68
N SER A 119 8.84 -34.11 17.17
CA SER A 119 10.10 -34.26 17.91
C SER A 119 11.37 -33.82 17.16
N HIS A 120 11.33 -33.76 15.82
CA HIS A 120 12.43 -33.30 14.98
C HIS A 120 12.47 -31.79 14.77
N ILE A 121 11.49 -31.04 15.29
CA ILE A 121 11.41 -29.58 15.17
C ILE A 121 11.68 -28.94 16.55
N PRO A 122 12.75 -28.14 16.69
CA PRO A 122 13.03 -27.44 17.94
C PRO A 122 11.89 -26.55 18.43
N ALA A 123 11.62 -26.56 19.74
CA ALA A 123 10.51 -25.83 20.35
C ALA A 123 10.62 -24.30 20.28
N HIS A 124 11.80 -23.74 19.95
CA HIS A 124 12.01 -22.29 19.79
C HIS A 124 11.54 -21.75 18.44
N LEU A 125 11.17 -22.62 17.50
CA LEU A 125 10.62 -22.22 16.19
C LEU A 125 9.16 -21.77 16.33
N PRO A 126 8.71 -20.84 15.47
CA PRO A 126 7.32 -20.38 15.50
C PRO A 126 6.35 -21.55 15.32
N VAL A 127 5.23 -21.50 16.04
CA VAL A 127 4.19 -22.54 15.97
C VAL A 127 3.62 -22.59 14.56
N PHE A 128 3.25 -23.80 14.10
CA PHE A 128 2.55 -23.94 12.84
C PHE A 128 1.29 -23.08 12.77
N PRO A 129 0.92 -22.57 11.57
CA PRO A 129 -0.36 -21.92 11.38
C PRO A 129 -1.51 -22.87 11.75
N ASP A 130 -2.72 -22.34 11.88
CA ASP A 130 -3.88 -23.15 12.23
C ASP A 130 -4.09 -24.31 11.23
N PRO A 131 -4.46 -25.53 11.67
CA PRO A 131 -4.81 -26.67 10.82
C PRO A 131 -5.55 -26.32 9.53
N HIS A 132 -6.54 -25.42 9.55
CA HIS A 132 -7.29 -25.08 8.32
C HIS A 132 -6.43 -24.41 7.23
N ALA A 133 -5.26 -23.87 7.56
CA ALA A 133 -4.36 -23.21 6.62
C ALA A 133 -3.54 -24.20 5.78
N TYR A 134 -3.34 -25.44 6.24
CA TYR A 134 -2.48 -26.42 5.56
C TYR A 134 -3.05 -27.85 5.52
N ILE A 135 -4.03 -28.18 6.36
CA ILE A 135 -4.74 -29.45 6.35
C ILE A 135 -5.97 -29.31 5.45
N ARG A 136 -5.94 -30.00 4.30
CA ARG A 136 -7.12 -30.10 3.44
C ARG A 136 -8.10 -31.09 4.06
N THR A 137 -9.22 -30.58 4.58
CA THR A 137 -10.36 -31.43 4.94
C THR A 137 -10.90 -32.08 3.66
N PRO A 138 -10.91 -33.42 3.53
CA PRO A 138 -11.46 -34.08 2.36
C PRO A 138 -12.95 -33.71 2.23
N THR A 139 -13.30 -32.89 1.25
CA THR A 139 -14.69 -32.62 0.92
C THR A 139 -15.20 -33.70 -0.02
N HIS A 140 -16.44 -34.15 0.19
CA HIS A 140 -17.05 -35.22 -0.61
C HIS A 140 -17.16 -34.88 -2.11
N LYS A 141 -17.18 -33.59 -2.45
CA LYS A 141 -17.02 -33.10 -3.81
C LYS A 141 -15.85 -32.14 -3.84
N GLN A 142 -14.70 -32.59 -4.33
CA GLN A 142 -13.59 -31.70 -4.58
C GLN A 142 -13.97 -30.75 -5.74
N PRO A 143 -13.79 -29.43 -5.60
CA PRO A 143 -13.90 -28.54 -6.74
C PRO A 143 -12.86 -28.97 -7.77
N VAL A 144 -13.25 -29.00 -9.04
CA VAL A 144 -12.33 -29.35 -10.14
C VAL A 144 -11.19 -28.33 -10.14
N THR A 145 -9.98 -28.76 -9.83
CA THR A 145 -8.77 -27.91 -9.79
C THR A 145 -8.01 -27.88 -11.11
N GLU A 146 -8.43 -28.69 -12.08
CA GLU A 146 -7.83 -28.73 -13.41
C GLU A 146 -8.20 -27.47 -14.20
N TYR A 147 -7.18 -26.71 -14.59
CA TYR A 147 -7.35 -25.43 -15.28
C TYR A 147 -8.16 -25.57 -16.59
N GLU A 148 -7.93 -26.66 -17.33
CA GLU A 148 -8.63 -26.97 -18.58
C GLU A 148 -10.14 -27.16 -18.38
N ALA A 149 -10.52 -27.99 -17.41
CA ALA A 149 -11.91 -28.26 -17.08
C ALA A 149 -12.64 -27.03 -16.50
N ILE A 150 -11.95 -26.18 -15.72
CA ILE A 150 -12.50 -24.90 -15.25
C ILE A 150 -12.80 -23.98 -16.45
N ARG A 151 -11.85 -23.87 -17.38
CA ARG A 151 -11.99 -23.03 -18.57
C ARG A 151 -13.12 -23.55 -19.48
N GLU A 152 -13.19 -24.85 -19.71
CA GLU A 152 -14.26 -25.47 -20.50
C GLU A 152 -15.64 -25.20 -19.90
N LYS A 153 -15.82 -25.42 -18.59
CA LYS A 153 -17.09 -25.11 -17.90
C LYS A 153 -17.46 -23.63 -17.99
N SER A 154 -16.49 -22.73 -17.84
CA SER A 154 -16.73 -21.30 -17.97
C SER A 154 -17.16 -20.91 -19.40
N ALA A 155 -16.56 -21.53 -20.42
CA ALA A 155 -16.89 -21.29 -21.81
C ALA A 155 -18.28 -21.83 -22.16
N ILE A 156 -18.63 -23.03 -21.68
CA ILE A 156 -19.97 -23.62 -21.82
C ILE A 156 -21.00 -22.72 -21.15
N GLN A 157 -20.77 -22.31 -19.89
CA GLN A 157 -21.70 -21.44 -19.17
C GLN A 157 -21.90 -20.11 -19.89
N LYS A 158 -20.82 -19.48 -20.39
CA LYS A 158 -20.90 -18.25 -21.19
C LYS A 158 -21.75 -18.45 -22.45
N ARG A 159 -21.48 -19.51 -23.23
CA ARG A 159 -22.23 -19.83 -24.45
C ARG A 159 -23.71 -20.07 -24.16
N ASP A 160 -24.01 -20.80 -23.09
CA ASP A 160 -25.38 -21.16 -22.73
C ASP A 160 -26.16 -19.92 -22.24
N ILE A 161 -25.51 -19.01 -21.51
CA ILE A 161 -26.07 -17.71 -21.12
C ILE A 161 -26.35 -16.83 -22.35
N GLU A 162 -25.37 -16.70 -23.26
CA GLU A 162 -25.54 -15.91 -24.49
C GLU A 162 -26.69 -16.46 -25.35
N ARG A 163 -26.80 -17.79 -25.47
CA ARG A 163 -27.89 -18.43 -26.21
C ARG A 163 -29.24 -18.22 -25.54
N ALA A 164 -29.31 -18.34 -24.21
CA ALA A 164 -30.53 -18.12 -23.46
C ALA A 164 -31.00 -16.66 -23.57
N LEU A 165 -30.07 -15.71 -23.47
CA LEU A 165 -30.36 -14.28 -23.64
C LEU A 165 -30.84 -13.97 -25.06
N ASN A 166 -30.12 -14.44 -26.08
CA ASN A 166 -30.55 -14.25 -27.48
C ASN A 166 -31.94 -14.84 -27.71
N LYS A 167 -32.21 -16.05 -27.20
CA LYS A 167 -33.53 -16.68 -27.31
C LYS A 167 -34.63 -15.88 -26.59
N PHE A 168 -34.30 -15.29 -25.45
CA PHE A 168 -35.22 -14.43 -24.70
C PHE A 168 -35.52 -13.14 -25.45
N GLU A 169 -34.48 -12.43 -25.91
CA GLU A 169 -34.60 -11.21 -26.70
C GLU A 169 -35.39 -11.43 -28.00
N THR A 170 -35.16 -12.57 -28.68
CA THR A 170 -35.93 -12.94 -29.89
C THR A 170 -37.39 -13.28 -29.61
N LYS A 171 -37.74 -13.62 -28.36
CA LYS A 171 -39.11 -13.95 -27.97
C LYS A 171 -39.90 -12.69 -27.57
N ILE A 172 -39.21 -11.67 -27.06
CA ILE A 172 -39.83 -10.43 -26.57
C ILE A 172 -39.91 -9.36 -27.65
N ASN A 173 -38.92 -9.29 -28.54
CA ASN A 173 -38.88 -8.32 -29.62
C ASN A 173 -39.35 -8.95 -30.94
N ASP A 174 -39.88 -8.13 -31.85
CA ASP A 174 -40.20 -8.55 -33.22
C ASP A 174 -38.91 -8.97 -33.95
N THR A 175 -38.86 -10.22 -34.44
CA THR A 175 -37.73 -10.77 -35.20
C THR A 175 -38.13 -11.14 -36.62
N ASP A 176 -37.31 -10.79 -37.61
CA ASP A 176 -37.41 -11.31 -38.96
C ASP A 176 -36.52 -12.55 -39.14
N SER A 177 -37.06 -13.60 -39.75
CA SER A 177 -36.30 -14.80 -40.11
C SER A 177 -35.38 -14.52 -41.30
N LEU A 178 -34.12 -14.97 -41.23
CA LEU A 178 -33.16 -14.81 -42.34
C LEU A 178 -33.49 -15.69 -43.56
N PHE A 179 -34.37 -16.68 -43.40
CA PHE A 179 -34.81 -17.57 -44.47
C PHE A 179 -36.34 -17.61 -44.55
N LEU A 180 -36.87 -17.76 -45.77
CA LEU A 180 -38.31 -17.87 -46.06
C LEU A 180 -38.94 -19.20 -45.58
N SER A 181 -38.16 -20.09 -44.98
CA SER A 181 -38.62 -21.38 -44.47
C SER A 181 -39.12 -21.26 -43.02
N PRO A 182 -40.16 -22.01 -42.62
CA PRO A 182 -40.78 -21.88 -41.28
C PRO A 182 -39.93 -22.43 -40.12
N ASP A 183 -38.74 -22.97 -40.41
CA ASP A 183 -37.84 -23.50 -39.38
C ASP A 183 -37.06 -22.35 -38.72
N THR A 184 -37.52 -21.97 -37.54
CA THR A 184 -37.06 -20.86 -36.68
C THR A 184 -35.70 -21.16 -36.03
N ILE A 185 -34.74 -21.67 -36.80
CA ILE A 185 -33.42 -22.08 -36.32
C ILE A 185 -32.50 -20.86 -36.13
N PHE A 186 -32.76 -19.76 -36.85
CA PHE A 186 -31.95 -18.53 -36.80
C PHE A 186 -32.81 -17.25 -36.79
N PRO A 187 -33.47 -16.90 -35.67
CA PRO A 187 -34.13 -15.61 -35.53
C PRO A 187 -33.08 -14.49 -35.38
N GLY A 188 -33.05 -13.56 -36.33
CA GLY A 188 -32.14 -12.40 -36.31
C GLY A 188 -32.80 -11.21 -35.61
N LEU A 189 -32.13 -10.62 -34.62
CA LEU A 189 -32.54 -9.36 -34.00
C LEU A 189 -32.01 -8.18 -34.83
N TYR A 190 -32.84 -7.55 -35.64
CA TYR A 190 -32.51 -6.25 -36.24
C TYR A 190 -33.16 -5.12 -35.45
N ARG A 191 -32.53 -4.67 -34.36
CA ARG A 191 -32.93 -3.39 -33.76
C ARG A 191 -31.84 -2.54 -33.13
N ILE A 192 -30.56 -2.69 -33.48
CA ILE A 192 -29.59 -1.57 -33.40
C ILE A 192 -28.55 -1.70 -34.53
N SER A 193 -28.85 -1.16 -35.73
CA SER A 193 -27.83 -0.58 -36.63
C SER A 193 -28.39 -0.19 -38.01
N LYS A 194 -29.32 0.77 -38.08
CA LYS A 194 -29.42 1.62 -39.28
C LYS A 194 -28.39 2.77 -39.28
N VAL A 195 -27.57 2.89 -38.23
CA VAL A 195 -26.52 3.93 -38.12
C VAL A 195 -25.10 3.39 -38.36
N TYR A 196 -24.79 2.14 -37.98
CA TYR A 196 -23.39 1.66 -38.05
C TYR A 196 -22.97 0.98 -39.35
N VAL A 197 -23.91 0.41 -40.13
CA VAL A 197 -23.55 -0.21 -41.42
C VAL A 197 -23.38 0.84 -42.52
N PHE A 198 -24.03 2.01 -42.40
CA PHE A 198 -23.91 3.07 -43.40
C PHE A 198 -22.57 3.82 -43.35
N PHE A 199 -21.86 3.78 -42.22
CA PHE A 199 -20.56 4.46 -42.07
C PHE A 199 -19.38 3.64 -42.59
N LYS A 200 -19.53 2.32 -42.77
CA LYS A 200 -18.43 1.44 -43.20
C LYS A 200 -18.36 1.19 -44.71
N LEU A 201 -19.32 1.72 -45.49
CA LEU A 201 -19.36 1.56 -46.96
C LEU A 201 -19.06 2.85 -47.76
N LYS A 202 -18.70 3.96 -47.10
CA LYS A 202 -18.50 5.26 -47.78
C LYS A 202 -17.10 5.88 -47.61
N PHE A 203 -16.14 5.08 -47.16
CA PHE A 203 -14.70 5.36 -47.20
C PHE A 203 -13.95 4.11 -47.68
N ILE A 204 -14.20 3.73 -48.93
CA ILE A 204 -13.22 3.21 -49.89
C ILE A 204 -13.48 3.99 -51.18
#